data_AF-A0A7W0W1G6-F1
#
_entry.id   AF-A0A7W0W1G6-F1
#
_cell.length_a   1.000
_cell.length_b   1.000
_cell.length_c   1.000
_cell.angle_alpha   90.00
_cell.angle_beta   90.00
_cell.angle_gamma   90.00
#
_symmetry.space_group_name_H-M   'P 1'
#
loop_
_entity.id
_entity.type
_entity.pdbx_description
1 polymer ?
#
loop_
_entity_poly.entity_id
_entity_poly.type
_entity_poly.pdbx_seq_one_letter_code
_entity_poly.pdbx_strand_id
1 'polypeptide(L)'
;MIRLLAQRVAQAAVIVAFVATISFVLIHLAPGDPFSAALENPNVTEELRDQLRGQYGLDKPLTEQFRLYAAQLAHADLGWSFSHERPVRAVLASALPNTLLLMGVALFGSFALGILVALVQVARRGSVIDRLLDGLSLVLSSMPDFWFAILAL
;
A
#
# COMPACT_ATOMS: atom_id res chain seq x y z
N MET A 1 4.75 9.70 -26.35
CA MET A 1 4.38 10.04 -24.95
C MET A 1 2.98 9.53 -24.58
N ILE A 2 1.93 9.84 -25.35
CA ILE A 2 0.55 9.37 -25.08
C ILE A 2 0.43 7.84 -24.98
N ARG A 3 1.07 7.08 -25.89
CA ARG A 3 1.11 5.61 -25.84
C ARG A 3 1.72 5.07 -24.54
N LEU A 4 2.80 5.70 -24.06
CA LEU A 4 3.46 5.32 -22.80
C LEU A 4 2.55 5.62 -21.60
N LEU A 5 1.94 6.81 -21.57
CA LEU A 5 1.02 7.18 -20.49
C LEU A 5 -0.17 6.22 -20.44
N ALA A 6 -0.77 5.92 -21.60
CA ALA A 6 -1.88 4.97 -21.70
C ALA A 6 -1.47 3.56 -21.25
N GLN A 7 -0.27 3.09 -21.62
CA GLN A 7 0.25 1.80 -21.15
C GLN A 7 0.42 1.78 -19.62
N ARG A 8 0.93 2.86 -19.01
CA ARG A 8 1.11 2.95 -17.55
C ARG A 8 -0.23 2.99 -16.82
N VAL A 9 -1.20 3.74 -17.34
CA VAL A 9 -2.55 3.80 -16.76
C VAL A 9 -3.24 2.43 -16.88
N ALA A 10 -3.11 1.75 -18.02
CA ALA A 10 -3.64 0.40 -18.18
C ALA A 10 -2.98 -0.61 -17.22
N GLN A 11 -1.65 -0.55 -17.06
CA GLN A 11 -0.93 -1.37 -16.07
C GLN A 11 -1.43 -1.09 -14.65
N ALA A 12 -1.55 0.18 -14.27
CA ALA A 12 -2.07 0.56 -12.96
C ALA A 12 -3.50 0.04 -12.74
N ALA A 13 -4.39 0.16 -13.74
CA ALA A 13 -5.74 -0.36 -13.66
C ALA A 13 -5.77 -1.89 -13.48
N VAL A 14 -4.91 -2.63 -14.19
CA VAL A 14 -4.78 -4.09 -14.05
C VAL A 14 -4.27 -4.46 -12.65
N ILE A 15 -3.26 -3.74 -12.14
CA ILE A 15 -2.74 -3.96 -10.79
C ILE A 15 -3.83 -3.69 -9.75
N VAL A 16 -4.56 -2.58 -9.86
CA VAL A 16 -5.67 -2.25 -8.95
C VAL A 16 -6.75 -3.33 -8.99
N ALA A 17 -7.14 -3.80 -10.18
CA ALA A 17 -8.13 -4.86 -10.31
C ALA A 17 -7.65 -6.18 -9.67
N PHE A 18 -6.38 -6.53 -9.85
CA PHE A 18 -5.78 -7.73 -9.27
C PHE A 18 -5.71 -7.63 -7.73
N VAL A 19 -5.21 -6.52 -7.20
CA VAL A 19 -5.15 -6.26 -5.76
C VAL A 19 -6.54 -6.23 -5.16
N ALA A 20 -7.51 -5.54 -5.76
CA ALA A 20 -8.90 -5.51 -5.29
C ALA A 20 -9.53 -6.91 -5.25
N THR A 21 -9.28 -7.74 -6.26
CA THR A 21 -9.76 -9.12 -6.30
C THR A 21 -9.11 -9.99 -5.23
N ILE A 22 -7.79 -9.89 -5.08
CA ILE A 22 -7.06 -10.62 -4.04
C ILE A 22 -7.52 -10.17 -2.65
N SER A 23 -7.64 -8.86 -2.40
CA SER A 23 -8.12 -8.33 -1.13
C SER A 23 -9.53 -8.82 -0.82
N PHE A 24 -10.44 -8.82 -1.80
CA PHE A 24 -11.77 -9.38 -1.64
C PHE A 24 -11.69 -10.86 -1.22
N VAL A 25 -10.92 -11.69 -1.94
CA VAL A 25 -10.78 -13.11 -1.63
C VAL A 25 -10.15 -13.33 -0.25
N LEU A 26 -9.06 -12.63 0.08
CA LEU A 26 -8.36 -12.76 1.36
C LEU A 26 -9.26 -12.39 2.54
N ILE A 27 -10.08 -11.34 2.42
CA ILE A 27 -11.02 -10.95 3.48
C ILE A 27 -12.08 -12.04 3.69
N HIS A 28 -12.57 -12.68 2.63
CA HIS A 28 -13.56 -13.77 2.75
C HIS A 28 -12.97 -15.10 3.21
N LEU A 29 -11.67 -15.31 2.99
CA LEU A 29 -10.93 -16.48 3.50
C LEU A 29 -10.43 -16.30 4.93
N ALA A 30 -10.34 -15.06 5.40
CA ALA A 30 -9.89 -14.77 6.76
C ALA A 30 -10.89 -15.36 7.78
N PRO A 31 -10.40 -16.06 8.82
CA PRO A 31 -11.28 -16.54 9.88
C PRO A 31 -11.84 -15.36 10.68
N GLY A 32 -13.17 -15.26 10.74
CA GLY A 32 -13.88 -14.21 11.48
C GLY A 32 -14.94 -13.49 10.63
N ASP A 33 -15.76 -12.66 11.28
CA ASP A 33 -16.67 -11.74 10.58
C ASP A 33 -15.89 -10.46 10.23
N PRO A 34 -16.01 -9.85 9.03
CA PRO A 34 -15.42 -8.53 8.74
C PRO A 34 -15.76 -7.46 9.77
N PHE A 35 -16.90 -7.59 10.44
CA PHE A 35 -17.31 -6.73 11.54
C PHE A 35 -16.76 -7.17 12.90
N SER A 36 -16.11 -8.33 13.04
CA SER A 36 -15.62 -8.87 14.33
C SER A 36 -14.84 -7.85 15.16
N ALA A 37 -13.96 -7.06 14.55
CA ALA A 37 -13.22 -6.00 15.25
C ALA A 37 -14.12 -4.84 15.76
N ALA A 38 -15.23 -4.54 15.07
CA ALA A 38 -16.25 -3.59 15.55
C ALA A 38 -17.27 -4.25 16.50
N LEU A 39 -17.43 -5.57 16.42
CA LEU A 39 -18.34 -6.42 17.19
C LEU A 39 -17.71 -7.01 18.45
N GLU A 40 -16.41 -6.85 18.68
CA GLU A 40 -15.76 -7.13 19.97
C GLU A 40 -16.26 -6.19 21.07
N ASN A 41 -17.02 -5.14 20.71
CA ASN A 41 -17.82 -4.38 21.65
C ASN A 41 -18.97 -5.28 22.19
N PRO A 42 -18.99 -5.61 23.50
CA PRO A 42 -19.99 -6.50 24.11
C PRO A 42 -21.43 -6.00 24.00
N ASN A 43 -21.63 -4.75 23.57
CA ASN A 43 -22.94 -4.12 23.39
C ASN A 43 -23.54 -4.34 22.00
N VAL A 44 -22.88 -5.05 21.07
CA VAL A 44 -23.47 -5.31 19.76
C VAL A 44 -24.32 -6.59 19.79
N THR A 45 -25.64 -6.39 19.79
CA THR A 45 -26.64 -7.47 19.70
C THR A 45 -26.57 -8.20 18.36
N GLU A 46 -26.94 -9.49 18.34
CA GLU A 46 -27.04 -10.31 17.11
C GLU A 46 -27.92 -9.65 16.04
N GLU A 47 -28.99 -8.96 16.47
CA GLU A 47 -29.90 -8.20 15.60
C GLU A 47 -29.19 -7.06 14.84
N LEU A 48 -28.27 -6.36 15.50
CA LEU A 48 -27.49 -5.28 14.86
C LEU A 48 -26.45 -5.87 13.89
N ARG A 49 -25.91 -7.06 14.17
CA ARG A 49 -25.02 -7.79 13.26
C ARG A 49 -25.73 -8.16 11.96
N ASP A 50 -26.92 -8.72 12.02
CA ASP A 50 -27.68 -9.10 10.83
C ASP A 50 -28.14 -7.88 10.03
N GLN A 51 -28.51 -6.78 10.70
CA GLN A 51 -28.79 -5.51 10.03
C GLN A 51 -27.58 -4.96 9.29
N LEU A 52 -26.39 -4.99 9.90
CA LEU A 52 -25.15 -4.56 9.25
C LEU A 52 -24.79 -5.46 8.07
N ARG A 53 -24.94 -6.78 8.20
CA ARG A 53 -24.71 -7.71 7.08
C ARG A 53 -25.61 -7.39 5.88
N GLY A 54 -26.89 -7.12 6.12
CA GLY A 54 -27.81 -6.68 5.06
C GLY A 54 -27.44 -5.32 4.45
N GLN A 55 -27.05 -4.35 5.27
CA GLN A 55 -26.65 -3.02 4.79
C GLN A 55 -25.41 -3.07 3.89
N TYR A 56 -24.43 -3.91 4.23
CA TYR A 56 -23.20 -4.07 3.45
C TYR A 56 -23.31 -5.16 2.36
N GLY A 57 -24.48 -5.78 2.20
CA GLY A 57 -24.76 -6.80 1.18
C GLY A 57 -24.02 -8.12 1.41
N LEU A 58 -23.55 -8.40 2.63
CA LEU A 58 -22.85 -9.64 2.98
C LEU A 58 -23.78 -10.86 3.03
N ASP A 59 -25.09 -10.65 2.99
CA ASP A 59 -26.15 -11.65 2.86
C ASP A 59 -26.30 -12.19 1.42
N LYS A 60 -25.69 -11.52 0.43
CA LYS A 60 -25.82 -11.86 -0.99
C LYS A 60 -24.82 -12.94 -1.44
N PRO A 61 -25.06 -13.62 -2.57
CA PRO A 61 -24.06 -14.53 -3.15
C PRO A 61 -22.74 -13.79 -3.44
N LEU A 62 -21.59 -14.46 -3.25
CA LEU A 62 -20.25 -13.88 -3.41
C LEU A 62 -20.05 -13.12 -4.74
N THR A 63 -20.61 -13.63 -5.83
CA THR A 63 -20.55 -12.98 -7.14
C THR A 63 -21.23 -11.61 -7.15
N GLU A 64 -22.35 -11.47 -6.44
CA GLU A 64 -23.06 -10.20 -6.33
C GLU A 64 -22.32 -9.23 -5.41
N GLN A 65 -21.76 -9.73 -4.29
CA GLN A 65 -20.92 -8.94 -3.39
C GLN A 65 -19.72 -8.34 -4.13
N PHE A 66 -19.02 -9.16 -4.93
CA PHE A 66 -17.89 -8.70 -5.72
C PHE A 66 -18.29 -7.65 -6.77
N ARG A 67 -19.45 -7.82 -7.43
CA ARG A 67 -19.96 -6.82 -8.39
C ARG A 67 -20.27 -5.49 -7.72
N LEU A 68 -20.93 -5.51 -6.56
CA LEU A 68 -21.23 -4.31 -5.79
C LEU A 68 -19.94 -3.61 -5.33
N TYR A 69 -18.97 -4.38 -4.81
CA TYR A 69 -17.66 -3.89 -4.43
C TYR A 69 -16.90 -3.26 -5.60
N ALA A 70 -16.81 -3.95 -6.74
CA ALA A 70 -16.15 -3.45 -7.93
C ALA A 70 -16.84 -2.19 -8.50
N ALA A 71 -18.17 -2.13 -8.45
CA ALA A 71 -18.94 -0.96 -8.87
C ALA A 71 -18.65 0.25 -7.97
N GLN A 72 -18.66 0.08 -6.64
CA GLN A 72 -18.30 1.14 -5.69
C GLN A 72 -16.88 1.65 -5.95
N LEU A 73 -15.91 0.72 -6.08
CA LEU A 73 -14.51 1.06 -6.35
C LEU A 73 -14.34 1.83 -7.68
N ALA A 74 -15.08 1.45 -8.72
CA ALA A 74 -15.08 2.14 -10.01
C ALA A 74 -15.62 3.59 -9.92
N HIS A 75 -16.48 3.88 -8.95
CA HIS A 75 -16.97 5.24 -8.66
C HIS A 75 -16.10 5.98 -7.63
N ALA A 76 -14.91 5.44 -7.32
CA ALA A 76 -14.01 5.93 -6.27
C ALA A 76 -14.63 5.95 -4.87
N ASP A 77 -15.66 5.12 -4.64
CA ASP A 77 -16.17 4.85 -3.30
C ASP A 77 -15.35 3.72 -2.67
N LEU A 78 -14.51 4.10 -1.71
CA LEU A 78 -13.65 3.19 -0.96
C LEU A 78 -14.35 2.65 0.30
N GLY A 79 -15.55 3.12 0.61
CA GLY A 79 -16.32 2.70 1.76
C GLY A 79 -15.84 3.26 3.11
N TRP A 80 -16.22 2.54 4.16
CA TRP A 80 -16.00 2.90 5.57
C TRP A 80 -14.90 2.04 6.19
N SER A 81 -14.01 2.65 6.97
CA SER A 81 -13.05 1.91 7.79
C SER A 81 -13.64 1.65 9.16
N PHE A 82 -13.93 0.38 9.48
CA PHE A 82 -14.41 -0.01 10.80
C PHE A 82 -13.36 0.20 11.89
N SER A 83 -12.08 -0.09 11.62
CA SER A 83 -11.00 0.07 12.60
C SER A 83 -10.69 1.53 12.96
N HIS A 84 -10.93 2.48 12.04
CA HIS A 84 -10.67 3.91 12.26
C HIS A 84 -11.96 4.72 12.42
N GLU A 85 -13.12 4.07 12.40
CA GLU A 85 -14.45 4.69 12.53
C GLU A 85 -14.65 5.93 11.63
N ARG A 86 -14.14 5.89 10.39
CA ARG A 86 -14.24 7.00 9.44
C ARG A 86 -14.14 6.53 7.99
N PRO A 87 -14.55 7.36 7.00
CA PRO A 87 -14.45 6.98 5.59
C PRO A 87 -13.00 6.68 5.19
N VAL A 88 -12.77 5.62 4.40
CA VAL A 88 -11.41 5.19 3.99
C VAL A 88 -10.66 6.33 3.29
N ARG A 89 -11.37 7.13 2.47
CA ARG A 89 -10.81 8.34 1.84
C ARG A 89 -10.21 9.33 2.83
N ALA A 90 -10.79 9.49 4.02
CA ALA A 90 -10.29 10.39 5.05
C ALA A 90 -9.06 9.81 5.75
N VAL A 91 -9.05 8.49 5.97
CA VAL A 91 -7.86 7.78 6.48
C VAL A 91 -6.68 7.99 5.51
N LEU A 92 -6.88 7.72 4.22
CA LEU A 92 -5.85 7.90 3.20
C LEU A 92 -5.41 9.36 3.09
N ALA A 93 -6.35 10.30 3.06
CA ALA A 93 -6.03 11.73 3.00
C ALA A 93 -5.20 12.21 4.18
N SER A 94 -5.38 11.62 5.38
CA SER A 94 -4.56 11.95 6.55
C SER A 94 -3.14 11.36 6.49
N ALA A 95 -2.95 10.22 5.82
CA ALA A 95 -1.64 9.57 5.69
C ALA A 95 -0.82 10.11 4.51
N LEU A 96 -1.49 10.51 3.43
CA LEU A 96 -0.88 10.90 2.17
C LEU A 96 0.22 11.98 2.31
N PRO A 97 0.03 13.08 3.07
CA PRO A 97 1.05 14.12 3.20
C PRO A 97 2.36 13.60 3.80
N ASN A 98 2.27 12.75 4.83
CA ASN A 98 3.44 12.17 5.49
C ASN A 98 4.18 11.22 4.54
N THR A 99 3.45 10.36 3.82
CA THR A 99 4.05 9.47 2.82
C THR A 99 4.75 10.26 1.72
N LEU A 100 4.11 11.32 1.19
CA LEU A 100 4.70 12.16 0.15
C LEU A 100 5.92 12.92 0.64
N LEU A 101 5.88 13.44 1.87
CA LEU A 101 7.02 14.12 2.48
C LEU A 101 8.20 13.17 2.66
N LEU A 102 7.98 12.02 3.28
CA LEU A 102 9.01 11.01 3.49
C LEU A 102 9.59 10.52 2.17
N MET A 103 8.74 10.19 1.20
CA MET A 103 9.17 9.77 -0.13
C MET A 103 9.94 10.87 -0.84
N GLY A 104 9.49 12.14 -0.77
CA GLY A 104 10.16 13.27 -1.39
C GLY A 104 11.55 13.52 -0.81
N VAL A 105 11.68 13.53 0.51
CA VAL A 105 12.96 13.70 1.21
C VAL A 105 13.90 12.53 0.91
N ALA A 106 13.40 11.29 0.97
CA ALA A 106 14.18 10.10 0.67
C ALA A 106 14.67 10.12 -0.78
N LEU A 107 13.79 10.35 -1.76
CA LEU A 107 14.16 10.43 -3.17
C LEU A 107 15.22 11.50 -3.41
N PHE A 108 14.99 12.73 -2.92
CA PHE A 108 15.93 13.82 -3.09
C PHE A 108 17.30 13.48 -2.47
N GLY A 109 17.30 12.97 -1.23
CA GLY A 109 18.52 12.55 -0.54
C GLY A 109 19.26 11.44 -1.28
N SER A 110 18.56 10.39 -1.70
CA SER A 110 19.14 9.27 -2.45
C SER A 110 19.70 9.70 -3.80
N PHE A 111 19.02 10.58 -4.53
CA PHE A 111 19.54 11.12 -5.79
C PHE A 111 20.78 11.98 -5.56
N ALA A 112 20.73 12.91 -4.60
CA ALA A 112 21.84 13.80 -4.30
C ALA A 112 23.08 13.00 -3.86
N LEU A 113 22.93 12.10 -2.89
CA LEU A 113 24.02 11.26 -2.40
C LEU A 113 24.52 10.29 -3.47
N GLY A 114 23.61 9.65 -4.22
CA GLY A 114 23.97 8.73 -5.29
C GLY A 114 24.78 9.41 -6.39
N ILE A 115 24.41 10.63 -6.78
CA ILE A 115 25.18 11.42 -7.76
C ILE A 115 26.56 11.77 -7.20
N LEU A 116 26.66 12.22 -5.95
CA LEU A 116 27.95 12.56 -5.34
C LEU A 116 28.89 11.35 -5.27
N VAL A 117 28.39 10.20 -4.82
CA VAL A 117 29.14 8.94 -4.78
C VAL A 117 29.58 8.54 -6.18
N ALA A 118 28.68 8.57 -7.16
CA ALA A 118 28.99 8.23 -8.55
C ALA A 118 30.06 9.14 -9.15
N LEU A 119 30.01 10.46 -8.89
CA LEU A 119 31.04 11.40 -9.35
C LEU A 119 32.42 11.08 -8.74
N VAL A 120 32.48 10.72 -7.46
CA VAL A 120 33.73 10.33 -6.80
C VAL A 120 34.28 9.03 -7.37
N GLN A 121 33.43 8.03 -7.59
CA GLN A 121 33.82 6.75 -8.20
C GLN A 121 34.36 6.94 -9.61
N VAL A 122 33.69 7.75 -10.45
CA VAL A 122 34.14 8.06 -11.81
C VAL A 122 35.48 8.80 -11.78
N ALA A 123 35.65 9.80 -10.92
CA ALA A 123 36.88 10.57 -10.83
C ALA A 123 38.07 9.76 -10.27
N ARG A 124 37.82 8.75 -9.43
CA ARG A 124 38.84 7.90 -8.80
C ARG A 124 38.76 6.44 -9.25
N ARG A 125 38.35 6.21 -10.50
CA ARG A 125 38.11 4.88 -11.05
C ARG A 125 39.30 3.94 -10.85
N GLY A 126 39.05 2.73 -10.33
CA GLY A 126 40.06 1.71 -10.04
C GLY A 126 40.87 1.95 -8.76
N SER A 127 40.62 3.05 -8.04
CA SER A 127 41.26 3.31 -6.75
C SER A 127 40.74 2.41 -5.63
N VAL A 128 41.36 2.47 -4.46
CA VAL A 128 40.85 1.80 -3.25
C VAL A 128 39.50 2.40 -2.82
N ILE A 129 39.30 3.70 -2.97
CA ILE A 129 38.04 4.38 -2.61
C ILE A 129 36.89 3.90 -3.48
N ASP A 130 37.13 3.77 -4.79
CA ASP A 130 36.15 3.25 -5.75
C ASP A 130 35.68 1.84 -5.35
N ARG A 131 36.65 0.94 -5.08
CA ARG A 131 36.38 -0.43 -4.64
C ARG A 131 35.69 -0.52 -3.28
N LEU A 132 36.02 0.37 -2.34
CA LEU A 132 35.35 0.44 -1.03
C LEU A 132 33.89 0.90 -1.18
N LEU A 133 33.64 1.90 -2.01
CA LEU A 133 32.28 2.39 -2.29
C LEU A 133 31.43 1.32 -2.98
N ASP A 134 31.99 0.59 -3.95
CA ASP A 134 31.31 -0.55 -4.58
C ASP A 134 30.96 -1.65 -3.58
N GLY A 135 31.92 -2.00 -2.71
CA GLY A 135 31.68 -2.99 -1.64
C GLY A 135 30.59 -2.53 -0.68
N LEU A 136 30.59 -1.26 -0.28
CA LEU A 136 29.56 -0.69 0.59
C LEU A 136 28.19 -0.70 -0.09
N SER A 137 28.10 -0.27 -1.37
CA SER A 137 26.87 -0.32 -2.15
C SER A 137 26.33 -1.74 -2.30
N LEU A 138 27.21 -2.73 -2.49
CA LEU A 138 26.82 -4.14 -2.55
C LEU A 138 26.24 -4.61 -1.21
N VAL A 139 26.89 -4.30 -0.09
CA VAL A 139 26.39 -4.66 1.25
C VAL A 139 25.03 -4.02 1.51
N LEU A 140 24.90 -2.71 1.29
CA LEU A 140 23.66 -1.98 1.51
C LEU A 140 22.51 -2.49 0.61
N SER A 141 22.79 -2.78 -0.66
CA SER A 141 21.77 -3.29 -1.60
C SER A 141 21.38 -4.75 -1.37
N SER A 142 22.23 -5.52 -0.68
CA SER A 142 21.96 -6.93 -0.35
C SER A 142 21.22 -7.09 0.99
N MET A 143 21.20 -6.04 1.81
CA MET A 143 20.49 -6.04 3.09
C MET A 143 18.99 -5.84 2.89
N PRO A 144 18.13 -6.56 3.63
CA PRO A 144 16.70 -6.26 3.64
C PRO A 144 16.44 -4.85 4.18
N ASP A 145 15.68 -4.04 3.44
CA ASP A 145 15.39 -2.64 3.81
C ASP A 145 14.84 -2.50 5.24
N PHE A 146 13.97 -3.43 5.66
CA PHE A 146 13.38 -3.40 7.01
C PHE A 146 14.43 -3.57 8.11
N TRP A 147 15.46 -4.39 7.88
CA TRP A 147 16.49 -4.68 8.87
C TRP A 147 17.41 -3.46 9.04
N PHE A 148 17.77 -2.83 7.92
CA PHE A 148 18.55 -1.59 7.93
C PHE A 148 17.79 -0.46 8.62
N ALA A 149 16.49 -0.32 8.35
CA ALA A 149 15.64 0.69 9.00
C ALA A 149 15.58 0.53 10.53
N ILE A 150 15.52 -0.72 11.03
CA ILE A 150 15.51 -0.99 12.47
C ILE A 150 16.85 -0.65 13.12
N LEU A 151 17.98 -0.91 12.47
CA LEU A 151 19.31 -0.58 13.03
C LEU A 151 19.61 0.91 13.05
N ALA A 152 18.99 1.68 12.15
CA ALA A 152 19.17 3.11 12.06
C ALA A 152 18.31 3.90 13.08
N LEU A 153 17.36 3.23 13.75
CA LEU A 153 16.53 3.75 14.84
C LEU A 153 17.19 3.49 16.20
#